data_AF-A0A0F9MZD0-F1
#
_entry.id   AF-A0A0F9MZD0-F1
#
_cell.length_a   1.000
_cell.length_b   1.000
_cell.length_c   1.000
_cell.angle_alpha   90.00
_cell.angle_beta   90.00
_cell.angle_gamma   90.00
#
_symmetry.space_group_name_H-M   'P 1'
#
loop_
_entity.id
_entity.type
_entity.pdbx_description
1 polymer ?
#
loop_
_entity_poly.entity_id
_entity_poly.type
_entity_poly.pdbx_seq_one_letter_code
_entity_poly.pdbx_strand_id
1 'polypeptide(L)'
;MPNSMKKDNPTRELPISLQGIETILLFLNEKDKTTSSIRNISEQTRLSMRVVKNILLQLEKFNQVERVTVKNNILPKWRITKFGKKVIKEAKGIEKNVKFLSREDELLYRISVYESIDDLKEESRQKQESIISELGTLQIELSKILGPILNINNPIFEDLMSFFIKRVKFLNQRVSNLLKDPIASYSLKKIGEKQKKVSKEKEKLLFTEIYFFNSVILNEIKRISDFMINLSHFIENEAISNAYSVAIDLREEIRLLTSFIYQRESLNVNSHKLPTEDLKQLSKNKFSVEILDNIIEIPMDDPQRMKGIEDAVLEFLASLNKGEKLLKDHSHEISENIPLYALYQLILDEKPNLNFTIDKLERVLNSLADNGYIPGIKIIQEDEDHYLKVVQLRAHDISEDESNLISFALKLQKFTLADMIGATGWTMAKITKILNTLTELGIIKYSKSFLHGEQWYIVSEHND
;
A
#
# COMPACT_ATOMS: atom_id res chain seq x y z
N MET A 1 6.18 45.40 35.45
CA MET A 1 5.01 45.56 34.57
C MET A 1 5.19 46.82 33.75
N PRO A 2 4.69 46.96 32.51
CA PRO A 2 4.38 46.01 31.43
C PRO A 2 5.19 46.43 30.14
N ASN A 3 5.12 45.88 28.92
CA ASN A 3 4.17 45.03 28.23
C ASN A 3 4.83 44.33 27.02
N SER A 4 4.26 43.18 26.69
CA SER A 4 4.45 42.30 25.53
C SER A 4 4.71 42.95 24.16
N MET A 5 5.64 42.38 23.39
CA MET A 5 5.43 42.15 21.95
C MET A 5 5.52 40.65 21.65
N LYS A 6 4.54 40.22 20.86
CA LYS A 6 4.18 38.85 20.54
C LYS A 6 5.34 38.12 19.85
N LYS A 7 5.52 36.84 20.18
CA LYS A 7 6.33 35.90 19.40
C LYS A 7 5.66 35.76 18.03
N ASP A 8 6.36 36.21 16.99
CA ASP A 8 5.96 35.97 15.60
C ASP A 8 5.94 34.47 15.30
N ASN A 9 5.02 34.11 14.41
CA ASN A 9 4.71 32.75 13.96
C ASN A 9 5.96 31.92 13.61
N PRO A 10 5.96 30.59 13.87
CA PRO A 10 7.00 29.71 13.37
C PRO A 10 6.98 29.75 11.84
N THR A 11 8.02 30.31 11.25
CA THR A 11 8.18 30.41 9.81
C THR A 11 8.46 29.00 9.29
N ARG A 12 7.52 28.45 8.51
CA ARG A 12 7.65 27.14 7.86
C ARG A 12 8.86 27.22 6.91
N GLU A 13 9.91 26.45 7.16
CA GLU A 13 11.08 26.42 6.27
C GLU A 13 10.70 25.73 4.95
N LEU A 14 10.36 26.54 3.94
CA LEU A 14 10.15 26.06 2.58
C LEU A 14 11.48 25.96 1.82
N PRO A 15 11.65 25.00 0.90
CA PRO A 15 12.73 25.01 -0.09
C PRO A 15 12.83 26.38 -0.80
N ILE A 16 14.05 26.84 -1.10
CA ILE A 16 14.34 28.17 -1.66
C ILE A 16 13.51 28.46 -2.93
N SER A 17 13.26 27.45 -3.76
CA SER A 17 12.42 27.55 -4.96
C SER A 17 10.95 27.89 -4.64
N LEU A 18 10.40 27.34 -3.56
CA LEU A 18 9.02 27.57 -3.11
C LEU A 18 8.88 28.89 -2.34
N GLN A 19 9.92 29.32 -1.62
CA GLN A 19 9.95 30.64 -0.97
C GLN A 19 9.76 31.78 -1.98
N GLY A 20 10.38 31.68 -3.16
CA GLY A 20 10.22 32.67 -4.23
C GLY A 20 8.78 32.77 -4.75
N ILE A 21 8.09 31.63 -4.85
CA ILE A 21 6.68 31.54 -5.29
C ILE A 21 5.77 32.20 -4.26
N GLU A 22 5.92 31.83 -2.99
CA GLU A 22 5.15 32.38 -1.89
C GLU A 22 5.34 33.90 -1.78
N THR A 23 6.59 34.37 -1.85
CA THR A 23 6.94 35.80 -1.75
C THR A 23 6.22 36.62 -2.82
N ILE A 24 6.19 36.15 -4.08
CA ILE A 24 5.52 36.85 -5.18
C ILE A 24 4.00 36.84 -5.02
N LEU A 25 3.42 35.70 -4.61
CA LEU A 25 1.98 35.57 -4.38
C LEU A 25 1.51 36.48 -3.25
N LEU A 26 2.22 36.50 -2.12
CA LEU A 26 1.93 37.39 -0.98
C LEU A 26 2.00 38.86 -1.39
N PHE A 27 3.06 39.27 -2.09
CA PHE A 27 3.21 40.62 -2.59
C PHE A 27 2.04 41.05 -3.50
N LEU A 28 1.68 40.20 -4.48
CA LEU A 28 0.58 40.52 -5.39
C LEU A 28 -0.79 40.53 -4.69
N ASN A 29 -0.96 39.74 -3.64
CA ASN A 29 -2.16 39.71 -2.81
C ASN A 29 -2.31 40.96 -1.93
N GLU A 30 -1.23 41.47 -1.35
CA GLU A 30 -1.25 42.76 -0.64
C GLU A 30 -1.60 43.92 -1.56
N LYS A 31 -1.28 43.78 -2.84
CA LYS A 31 -1.58 44.75 -3.90
C LYS A 31 -2.94 44.55 -4.56
N ASP A 32 -3.86 43.78 -3.94
CA ASP A 32 -5.19 43.21 -4.30
C ASP A 32 -6.01 43.76 -5.50
N LYS A 33 -5.72 44.96 -6.01
CA LYS A 33 -6.39 45.67 -7.11
C LYS A 33 -5.46 46.44 -8.05
N THR A 34 -4.15 46.44 -7.81
CA THR A 34 -3.15 47.18 -8.58
C THR A 34 -2.30 46.22 -9.41
N THR A 35 -2.04 46.60 -10.65
CA THR A 35 -1.20 45.80 -11.56
C THR A 35 0.27 46.18 -11.37
N SER A 36 1.14 45.18 -11.18
CA SER A 36 2.56 45.39 -10.88
C SER A 36 3.44 44.97 -12.06
N SER A 37 4.45 45.77 -12.39
CA SER A 37 5.45 45.39 -13.39
C SER A 37 6.47 44.40 -12.80
N ILE A 38 7.13 43.61 -13.65
CA ILE A 38 8.22 42.69 -13.23
C ILE A 38 9.29 43.45 -12.43
N ARG A 39 9.64 44.67 -12.86
CA ARG A 39 10.61 45.53 -12.16
C ARG A 39 10.16 45.87 -10.74
N ASN A 40 8.91 46.27 -10.55
CA ASN A 40 8.36 46.61 -9.24
C ASN A 40 8.34 45.37 -8.32
N ILE A 41 7.90 44.22 -8.85
CA ILE A 41 7.90 42.95 -8.09
C ILE A 41 9.33 42.57 -7.68
N SER A 42 10.30 42.68 -8.59
CA SER A 42 11.71 42.39 -8.33
C SER A 42 12.32 43.28 -7.24
N GLU A 43 12.08 44.59 -7.31
CA GLU A 43 12.58 45.57 -6.34
C GLU A 43 11.99 45.33 -4.92
N GLN A 44 10.71 44.94 -4.84
CA GLN A 44 10.01 44.78 -3.56
C GLN A 44 10.19 43.38 -2.94
N THR A 45 10.36 42.34 -3.75
CA THR A 45 10.58 40.96 -3.27
C THR A 45 12.06 40.61 -3.10
N ARG A 46 12.98 41.49 -3.50
CA ARG A 46 14.45 41.26 -3.55
C ARG A 46 14.88 40.08 -4.44
N LEU A 47 13.98 39.55 -5.26
CA LEU A 47 14.27 38.53 -6.26
C LEU A 47 14.79 39.18 -7.55
N SER A 48 15.69 38.52 -8.27
CA SER A 48 16.15 39.03 -9.58
C SER A 48 15.01 39.06 -10.61
N MET A 49 15.04 40.01 -11.55
CA MET A 49 14.00 40.10 -12.59
C MET A 49 13.84 38.81 -13.41
N ARG A 50 14.93 38.05 -13.62
CA ARG A 50 14.90 36.74 -14.30
C ARG A 50 14.09 35.72 -13.50
N VAL A 51 14.33 35.65 -12.18
CA VAL A 51 13.60 34.75 -11.27
C VAL A 51 12.13 35.13 -11.20
N VAL A 52 11.83 36.41 -11.01
CA VAL A 52 10.45 36.93 -11.00
C VAL A 52 9.70 36.58 -12.29
N LYS A 53 10.33 36.79 -13.46
CA LYS A 53 9.72 36.45 -14.75
C LYS A 53 9.38 34.96 -14.85
N ASN A 54 10.28 34.07 -14.44
CA ASN A 54 10.07 32.62 -14.51
C ASN A 54 8.95 32.16 -13.56
N ILE A 55 8.93 32.69 -12.34
CA ILE A 55 7.89 32.35 -11.35
C ILE A 55 6.52 32.85 -11.82
N LEU A 56 6.43 34.08 -12.33
CA LEU A 56 5.16 34.62 -12.85
C LEU A 56 4.63 33.80 -14.02
N LEU A 57 5.51 33.36 -14.93
CA LEU A 57 5.18 32.45 -16.03
C LEU A 57 4.62 31.10 -15.52
N GLN A 58 5.19 30.54 -14.46
CA GLN A 58 4.69 29.31 -13.85
C GLN A 58 3.34 29.53 -13.15
N LEU A 59 3.22 30.57 -12.33
CA LEU A 59 1.98 30.93 -11.65
C LEU A 59 0.83 31.23 -12.62
N GLU A 60 1.14 31.77 -13.81
CA GLU A 60 0.19 31.99 -14.90
C GLU A 60 -0.37 30.67 -15.43
N LYS A 61 0.50 29.66 -15.66
CA LYS A 61 0.05 28.32 -16.09
C LYS A 61 -0.94 27.69 -15.11
N PHE A 62 -0.78 27.97 -13.82
CA PHE A 62 -1.68 27.49 -12.76
C PHE A 62 -2.86 28.43 -12.48
N ASN A 63 -3.11 29.44 -13.32
CA ASN A 63 -4.17 30.43 -13.15
C ASN A 63 -4.15 31.18 -11.81
N GLN A 64 -2.99 31.26 -11.14
CA GLN A 64 -2.85 31.95 -9.84
C GLN A 64 -2.57 33.45 -10.00
N VAL A 65 -1.92 33.83 -11.10
CA VAL A 65 -1.70 35.22 -11.53
C VAL A 65 -2.09 35.36 -12.99
N GLU A 66 -2.36 36.59 -13.43
CA GLU A 66 -2.69 36.88 -14.83
C GLU A 66 -1.97 38.15 -15.34
N ARG A 67 -1.68 38.18 -16.64
CA ARG A 67 -1.15 39.36 -17.32
C ARG A 67 -2.26 40.32 -17.69
N VAL A 68 -2.01 41.60 -17.46
CA VAL A 68 -2.90 42.71 -17.82
C VAL A 68 -2.10 43.75 -18.60
N THR A 69 -2.51 44.00 -19.83
CA THR A 69 -2.02 45.11 -20.66
C THR A 69 -2.88 46.35 -20.42
N VAL A 70 -2.27 47.43 -19.95
CA VAL A 70 -2.97 48.72 -19.79
C VAL A 70 -2.96 49.43 -21.14
N LYS A 71 -4.07 50.08 -21.52
CA LYS A 71 -4.18 50.89 -22.75
C LYS A 71 -2.94 51.80 -22.88
N ASN A 72 -2.29 51.77 -24.05
CA ASN A 72 -1.08 52.54 -24.41
C ASN A 72 0.25 52.09 -23.76
N ASN A 73 0.34 50.87 -23.20
CA ASN A 73 1.60 50.32 -22.69
C ASN A 73 1.87 48.91 -23.24
N ILE A 74 3.04 48.70 -23.86
CA ILE A 74 3.42 47.41 -24.48
C ILE A 74 3.84 46.38 -23.41
N LEU A 75 4.34 46.83 -22.27
CA LEU A 75 4.85 45.94 -21.22
C LEU A 75 3.70 45.38 -20.36
N PRO A 76 3.59 44.04 -20.22
CA PRO A 76 2.55 43.43 -19.41
C PRO A 76 2.79 43.70 -17.93
N LYS A 77 1.70 44.02 -17.21
CA LYS A 77 1.68 44.04 -15.75
C LYS A 77 0.97 42.80 -15.22
N TRP A 78 1.18 42.48 -13.95
CA TRP A 78 0.70 41.26 -13.32
C TRP A 78 -0.25 41.58 -12.17
N ARG A 79 -1.29 40.76 -12.01
CA ARG A 79 -2.17 40.78 -10.85
C ARG A 79 -2.48 39.36 -10.39
N ILE A 80 -2.80 39.20 -9.11
CA ILE A 80 -3.27 37.93 -8.58
C ILE A 80 -4.73 37.66 -8.98
N THR A 81 -5.05 36.42 -9.31
CA THR A 81 -6.42 36.01 -9.68
C THR A 81 -7.25 35.68 -8.43
N LYS A 82 -8.57 35.46 -8.60
CA LYS A 82 -9.41 34.91 -7.52
C LYS A 82 -8.90 33.56 -7.00
N PHE A 83 -8.37 32.73 -7.90
CA PHE A 83 -7.80 31.42 -7.56
C PHE A 83 -6.49 31.57 -6.78
N GLY A 84 -5.57 32.45 -7.20
CA GLY A 84 -4.34 32.72 -6.44
C GLY A 84 -4.62 33.23 -5.02
N LYS A 85 -5.65 34.08 -4.84
CA LYS A 85 -6.09 34.50 -3.50
C LYS A 85 -6.63 33.34 -2.67
N LYS A 86 -7.30 32.37 -3.30
CA LYS A 86 -7.79 31.16 -2.62
C LYS A 86 -6.63 30.28 -2.16
N VAL A 87 -5.63 30.07 -3.01
CA VAL A 87 -4.39 29.34 -2.68
C VAL A 87 -3.68 29.98 -1.48
N ILE A 88 -3.55 31.31 -1.45
CA ILE A 88 -2.96 32.01 -0.30
C ILE A 88 -3.81 31.85 0.97
N LYS A 89 -5.14 31.86 0.87
CA LYS A 89 -6.03 31.65 2.03
C LYS A 89 -5.96 30.22 2.57
N GLU A 90 -5.86 29.23 1.68
CA GLU A 90 -5.64 27.82 2.04
C GLU A 90 -4.25 27.66 2.68
N ALA A 91 -3.21 28.32 2.15
CA ALA A 91 -1.85 28.30 2.72
C ALA A 91 -1.73 29.05 4.07
N LYS A 92 -2.50 30.12 4.27
CA LYS A 92 -2.50 30.94 5.51
C LYS A 92 -3.31 30.33 6.66
N GLY A 93 -3.92 29.16 6.48
CA GLY A 93 -4.61 28.48 7.57
C GLY A 93 -5.88 29.20 8.06
N ILE A 94 -6.75 29.67 7.16
CA ILE A 94 -8.18 29.63 7.51
C ILE A 94 -8.56 28.16 7.45
N GLU A 95 -8.22 27.44 8.52
CA GLU A 95 -8.68 26.10 8.80
C GLU A 95 -10.21 26.12 8.68
N LYS A 96 -10.75 25.65 7.55
CA LYS A 96 -11.82 24.69 7.74
C LYS A 96 -11.15 23.62 8.60
N ASN A 97 -11.58 23.51 9.85
CA ASN A 97 -11.34 22.35 10.70
C ASN A 97 -11.97 21.13 10.02
N VAL A 98 -11.44 20.75 8.85
CA VAL A 98 -11.45 19.38 8.41
C VAL A 98 -10.37 18.78 9.29
N LYS A 99 -10.76 18.37 10.50
CA LYS A 99 -10.00 17.33 11.17
C LYS A 99 -10.08 16.15 10.21
N PHE A 100 -9.06 15.98 9.39
CA PHE A 100 -8.82 14.68 8.79
C PHE A 100 -8.66 13.76 10.00
N LEU A 101 -9.60 12.82 10.13
CA LEU A 101 -9.48 11.77 11.14
C LEU A 101 -8.13 11.10 10.86
N SER A 102 -7.33 10.87 11.91
CA SER A 102 -6.16 10.02 11.76
C SER A 102 -6.61 8.62 11.31
N ARG A 103 -5.71 7.82 10.73
CA ARG A 103 -6.04 6.43 10.35
C ARG A 103 -6.58 5.67 11.56
N GLU A 104 -6.00 5.91 12.71
CA GLU A 104 -6.35 5.34 13.99
C GLU A 104 -7.75 5.79 14.44
N ASP A 105 -8.07 7.07 14.26
CA ASP A 105 -9.43 7.57 14.55
C ASP A 105 -10.48 6.99 13.60
N GLU A 106 -10.15 6.75 12.32
CA GLU A 106 -11.05 6.10 11.36
C GLU A 106 -11.31 4.64 11.74
N LEU A 107 -10.27 3.92 12.17
CA LEU A 107 -10.40 2.53 12.63
C LEU A 107 -11.23 2.41 13.90
N LEU A 108 -11.17 3.37 14.81
CA LEU A 108 -11.99 3.42 16.04
C LEU A 108 -13.35 4.08 15.84
N TYR A 109 -13.67 4.53 14.62
CA TYR A 109 -14.86 5.32 14.37
C TYR A 109 -16.13 4.55 14.72
N ARG A 110 -16.98 5.17 15.56
CA ARG A 110 -18.32 4.68 15.96
C ARG A 110 -18.34 3.26 16.54
N ILE A 111 -17.27 2.83 17.20
CA ILE A 111 -17.31 1.57 17.96
C ILE A 111 -17.98 1.82 19.31
N SER A 112 -18.98 1.00 19.65
CA SER A 112 -19.62 0.99 20.96
C SER A 112 -19.89 -0.44 21.43
N VAL A 113 -19.16 -0.89 22.46
CA VAL A 113 -19.30 -2.21 23.06
C VAL A 113 -20.54 -2.27 23.94
N TYR A 114 -21.37 -3.30 23.71
CA TYR A 114 -22.60 -3.54 24.46
C TYR A 114 -22.31 -4.12 25.86
N GLU A 115 -23.15 -3.78 26.84
CA GLU A 115 -22.99 -4.26 28.22
C GLU A 115 -23.48 -5.71 28.41
N SER A 116 -24.51 -6.11 27.67
CA SER A 116 -25.10 -7.44 27.71
C SER A 116 -24.29 -8.45 26.88
N ILE A 117 -24.09 -9.65 27.42
CA ILE A 117 -23.40 -10.73 26.70
C ILE A 117 -24.24 -11.20 25.51
N ASP A 118 -25.57 -11.25 25.64
CA ASP A 118 -26.45 -11.71 24.57
C ASP A 118 -26.47 -10.72 23.40
N ASP A 119 -26.47 -9.41 23.69
CA ASP A 119 -26.35 -8.37 22.67
C ASP A 119 -24.98 -8.44 21.99
N LEU A 120 -23.88 -8.63 22.74
CA LEU A 120 -22.54 -8.79 22.16
C LEU A 120 -22.46 -9.97 21.20
N LYS A 121 -23.10 -11.11 21.53
CA LYS A 121 -23.14 -12.29 20.66
C LYS A 121 -23.87 -12.02 19.37
N GLU A 122 -25.07 -11.45 19.47
CA GLU A 122 -25.91 -11.19 18.31
C GLU A 122 -25.29 -10.13 17.40
N GLU A 123 -24.80 -9.03 17.97
CA GLU A 123 -24.14 -7.96 17.21
C GLU A 123 -22.81 -8.42 16.59
N SER A 124 -22.04 -9.27 17.28
CA SER A 124 -20.84 -9.88 16.71
C SER A 124 -21.17 -10.72 15.48
N ARG A 125 -22.26 -11.49 15.54
CA ARG A 125 -22.76 -12.31 14.43
C ARG A 125 -23.20 -11.44 13.26
N GLN A 126 -23.99 -10.40 13.52
CA GLN A 126 -24.44 -9.46 12.50
C GLN A 126 -23.26 -8.77 11.81
N LYS A 127 -22.27 -8.29 12.58
CA LYS A 127 -21.06 -7.70 12.01
C LYS A 127 -20.25 -8.70 11.18
N GLN A 128 -20.14 -9.97 11.58
CA GLN A 128 -19.49 -11.00 10.77
C GLN A 128 -20.22 -11.18 9.42
N GLU A 129 -21.56 -11.21 9.44
CA GLU A 129 -22.37 -11.28 8.23
C GLU A 129 -22.20 -10.03 7.34
N SER A 130 -22.10 -8.84 7.93
CA SER A 130 -21.76 -7.60 7.22
C SER A 130 -20.36 -7.67 6.59
N ILE A 131 -19.34 -8.13 7.31
CA ILE A 131 -17.97 -8.28 6.78
C ILE A 131 -17.97 -9.18 5.53
N ILE A 132 -18.64 -10.33 5.60
CA ILE A 132 -18.76 -11.26 4.47
C ILE A 132 -19.42 -10.59 3.26
N SER A 133 -20.51 -9.84 3.51
CA SER A 133 -21.23 -9.11 2.46
C SER A 133 -20.36 -8.03 1.82
N GLU A 134 -19.71 -7.19 2.64
CA GLU A 134 -18.89 -6.07 2.16
C GLU A 134 -17.63 -6.56 1.43
N LEU A 135 -16.97 -7.62 1.90
CA LEU A 135 -15.88 -8.26 1.16
C LEU A 135 -16.34 -8.82 -0.19
N GLY A 136 -17.57 -9.34 -0.26
CA GLY A 136 -18.20 -9.74 -1.51
C GLY A 136 -18.39 -8.57 -2.47
N THR A 137 -18.87 -7.43 -1.98
CA THR A 137 -19.02 -6.19 -2.75
C THR A 137 -17.66 -5.68 -3.24
N LEU A 138 -16.65 -5.60 -2.36
CA LEU A 138 -15.30 -5.18 -2.72
C LEU A 138 -14.70 -6.06 -3.82
N GLN A 139 -14.89 -7.37 -3.76
CA GLN A 139 -14.41 -8.29 -4.80
C GLN A 139 -15.03 -7.96 -6.17
N ILE A 140 -16.33 -7.66 -6.20
CA ILE A 140 -17.05 -7.28 -7.43
C ILE A 140 -16.55 -5.95 -7.96
N GLU A 141 -16.36 -4.96 -7.10
CA GLU A 141 -15.88 -3.63 -7.47
C GLU A 141 -14.44 -3.67 -8.00
N LEU A 142 -13.53 -4.41 -7.36
CA LEU A 142 -12.18 -4.64 -7.86
C LEU A 142 -12.20 -5.30 -9.25
N SER A 143 -13.12 -6.25 -9.46
CA SER A 143 -13.29 -6.92 -10.75
C SER A 143 -13.80 -5.94 -11.83
N LYS A 144 -14.64 -4.98 -11.47
CA LYS A 144 -15.07 -3.91 -12.38
C LYS A 144 -13.91 -2.99 -12.75
N ILE A 145 -13.08 -2.61 -11.77
CA ILE A 145 -11.89 -1.75 -11.96
C ILE A 145 -10.81 -2.44 -12.81
N LEU A 146 -10.67 -3.76 -12.68
CA LEU A 146 -9.75 -4.54 -13.52
C LEU A 146 -10.09 -4.40 -15.02
N GLY A 147 -11.38 -4.32 -15.39
CA GLY A 147 -11.80 -4.19 -16.78
C GLY A 147 -11.16 -3.00 -17.53
N PRO A 148 -11.31 -1.76 -17.03
CA PRO A 148 -10.57 -0.60 -17.54
C PRO A 148 -9.05 -0.76 -17.50
N ILE A 149 -8.49 -1.35 -16.45
CA ILE A 149 -7.03 -1.54 -16.32
C ILE A 149 -6.47 -2.46 -17.41
N LEU A 150 -7.21 -3.50 -17.81
CA LEU A 150 -6.82 -4.37 -18.92
C LEU A 150 -6.70 -3.63 -20.26
N ASN A 151 -7.21 -2.39 -20.40
CA ASN A 151 -7.00 -1.56 -21.59
C ASN A 151 -5.76 -0.67 -21.50
N ILE A 152 -5.15 -0.51 -20.32
CA ILE A 152 -4.02 0.38 -20.06
C ILE A 152 -2.70 -0.22 -20.57
N ASN A 153 -2.70 -1.52 -20.93
CA ASN A 153 -1.50 -2.27 -21.36
C ASN A 153 -0.38 -2.21 -20.30
N ASN A 154 -0.72 -2.47 -19.05
CA ASN A 154 0.25 -2.50 -17.95
C ASN A 154 0.12 -3.81 -17.16
N PRO A 155 0.90 -4.84 -17.52
CA PRO A 155 0.76 -6.17 -16.91
C PRO A 155 1.10 -6.19 -15.42
N ILE A 156 1.94 -5.27 -14.93
CA ILE A 156 2.24 -5.15 -13.49
C ILE A 156 1.01 -4.67 -12.72
N PHE A 157 0.30 -3.68 -13.28
CA PHE A 157 -0.92 -3.16 -12.68
C PHE A 157 -2.05 -4.21 -12.74
N GLU A 158 -2.17 -4.93 -13.86
CA GLU A 158 -3.10 -6.05 -14.01
C GLU A 158 -2.85 -7.15 -12.96
N ASP A 159 -1.58 -7.50 -12.72
CA ASP A 159 -1.18 -8.47 -11.71
C ASP A 159 -1.54 -8.00 -10.29
N LEU A 160 -1.29 -6.74 -9.98
CA LEU A 160 -1.59 -6.15 -8.67
C LEU A 160 -3.11 -6.18 -8.38
N MET A 161 -3.93 -5.82 -9.37
CA MET A 161 -5.38 -5.91 -9.25
C MET A 161 -5.89 -7.35 -9.14
N SER A 162 -5.29 -8.25 -9.92
CA SER A 162 -5.59 -9.68 -9.84
C SER A 162 -5.27 -10.24 -8.45
N PHE A 163 -4.16 -9.80 -7.86
CA PHE A 163 -3.82 -10.10 -6.48
C PHE A 163 -4.89 -9.61 -5.50
N PHE A 164 -5.33 -8.36 -5.59
CA PHE A 164 -6.37 -7.82 -4.70
C PHE A 164 -7.65 -8.65 -4.75
N ILE A 165 -8.13 -8.99 -5.97
CA ILE A 165 -9.33 -9.80 -6.15
C ILE A 165 -9.17 -11.17 -5.48
N LYS A 166 -8.03 -11.84 -5.71
CA LYS A 166 -7.75 -13.15 -5.10
C LYS A 166 -7.65 -13.04 -3.58
N ARG A 167 -7.00 -12.00 -3.05
CA ARG A 167 -6.80 -11.80 -1.61
C ARG A 167 -8.11 -11.49 -0.91
N VAL A 168 -8.93 -10.59 -1.44
CA VAL A 168 -10.27 -10.29 -0.88
C VAL A 168 -11.15 -11.53 -0.91
N LYS A 169 -11.16 -12.30 -2.00
CA LYS A 169 -11.88 -13.58 -2.07
C LYS A 169 -11.42 -14.56 -1.00
N PHE A 170 -10.12 -14.68 -0.79
CA PHE A 170 -9.54 -15.54 0.24
C PHE A 170 -9.94 -15.08 1.66
N LEU A 171 -9.85 -13.78 1.96
CA LEU A 171 -10.27 -13.23 3.24
C LEU A 171 -11.77 -13.47 3.49
N ASN A 172 -12.61 -13.32 2.47
CA ASN A 172 -14.03 -13.61 2.56
C ASN A 172 -14.30 -15.09 2.94
N GLN A 173 -13.57 -16.02 2.32
CA GLN A 173 -13.66 -17.45 2.68
C GLN A 173 -13.24 -17.70 4.13
N ARG A 174 -12.16 -17.07 4.61
CA ARG A 174 -11.72 -17.23 6.01
C ARG A 174 -12.76 -16.71 6.99
N VAL A 175 -13.28 -15.50 6.78
CA VAL A 175 -14.32 -14.93 7.66
C VAL A 175 -15.60 -15.76 7.64
N SER A 176 -15.97 -16.31 6.48
CA SER A 176 -17.12 -17.22 6.34
C SER A 176 -16.95 -18.50 7.15
N ASN A 177 -15.72 -18.98 7.32
CA ASN A 177 -15.40 -20.19 8.09
C ASN A 177 -15.20 -19.94 9.59
N LEU A 178 -15.19 -18.68 10.05
CA LEU A 178 -15.07 -18.38 11.47
C LEU A 178 -16.29 -18.88 12.23
N LEU A 179 -16.05 -19.51 13.38
CA LEU A 179 -17.09 -19.96 14.28
C LEU A 179 -17.95 -18.79 14.75
N LYS A 180 -19.27 -18.87 14.52
CA LYS A 180 -20.25 -17.89 15.02
C LYS A 180 -20.29 -17.84 16.55
N ASP A 181 -20.08 -18.99 17.20
CA ASP A 181 -19.91 -19.10 18.65
C ASP A 181 -18.63 -19.91 18.96
N PRO A 182 -17.52 -19.26 19.33
CA PRO A 182 -16.26 -19.95 19.65
C PRO A 182 -16.34 -20.75 20.97
N ILE A 183 -17.32 -20.48 21.83
CA ILE A 183 -17.50 -21.17 23.11
C ILE A 183 -18.30 -22.46 22.94
N ALA A 184 -19.08 -22.59 21.86
CA ALA A 184 -19.86 -23.80 21.57
C ALA A 184 -19.00 -25.08 21.60
N SER A 185 -17.74 -25.00 21.14
CA SER A 185 -16.79 -26.12 21.18
C SER A 185 -16.47 -26.63 22.60
N TYR A 186 -16.50 -25.75 23.60
CA TYR A 186 -16.26 -26.09 25.02
C TYR A 186 -17.49 -26.71 25.69
N SER A 187 -18.67 -26.55 25.08
CA SER A 187 -19.90 -27.19 25.54
C SER A 187 -20.00 -28.67 25.13
N LEU A 188 -19.21 -29.10 24.14
CA LEU A 188 -19.14 -30.47 23.64
C LEU A 188 -18.30 -31.34 24.59
N LYS A 189 -18.79 -32.54 24.91
CA LYS A 189 -18.11 -33.52 25.79
C LYS A 189 -17.88 -34.85 25.09
N LYS A 190 -16.75 -35.51 25.37
CA LYS A 190 -16.62 -36.95 25.15
C LYS A 190 -17.37 -37.72 26.24
N ILE A 191 -17.87 -38.92 25.91
CA ILE A 191 -18.58 -39.76 26.88
C ILE A 191 -17.64 -40.04 28.07
N GLY A 192 -18.07 -39.64 29.28
CA GLY A 192 -17.30 -39.82 30.52
C GLY A 192 -16.54 -38.58 31.02
N GLU A 193 -16.43 -37.50 30.24
CA GLU A 193 -15.75 -36.27 30.68
C GLU A 193 -16.71 -35.25 31.33
N LYS A 194 -16.21 -34.52 32.34
CA LYS A 194 -16.91 -33.36 32.91
C LYS A 194 -16.87 -32.20 31.91
N GLN A 195 -18.01 -31.57 31.68
CA GLN A 195 -18.12 -30.39 30.81
C GLN A 195 -17.17 -29.29 31.28
N LYS A 196 -16.29 -28.79 30.40
CA LYS A 196 -15.46 -27.63 30.69
C LYS A 196 -16.38 -26.40 30.75
N LYS A 197 -16.58 -25.84 31.95
CA LYS A 197 -17.36 -24.61 32.13
C LYS A 197 -16.46 -23.40 31.93
N VAL A 198 -16.85 -22.53 31.00
CA VAL A 198 -16.28 -21.18 30.86
C VAL A 198 -17.07 -20.26 31.80
N SER A 199 -16.37 -19.44 32.58
CA SER A 199 -17.02 -18.45 33.45
C SER A 199 -17.64 -17.33 32.62
N LYS A 200 -18.80 -16.80 33.04
CA LYS A 200 -19.48 -15.67 32.38
C LYS A 200 -18.58 -14.46 32.13
N GLU A 201 -17.62 -14.19 33.03
CA GLU A 201 -16.66 -13.09 32.88
C GLU A 201 -15.71 -13.32 31.70
N LYS A 202 -15.08 -14.50 31.61
CA LYS A 202 -14.24 -14.89 30.45
C LYS A 202 -15.00 -14.90 29.13
N GLU A 203 -16.25 -15.36 29.17
CA GLU A 203 -17.15 -15.32 28.01
C GLU A 203 -17.41 -13.88 27.57
N LYS A 204 -17.75 -12.99 28.50
CA LYS A 204 -17.96 -11.56 28.21
C LYS A 204 -16.72 -10.92 27.61
N LEU A 205 -15.54 -11.15 28.19
CA LEU A 205 -14.28 -10.60 27.68
C LEU A 205 -13.96 -11.07 26.26
N LEU A 206 -14.15 -12.37 25.98
CA LEU A 206 -13.95 -12.92 24.63
C LEU A 206 -14.90 -12.29 23.61
N PHE A 207 -16.20 -12.19 23.92
CA PHE A 207 -17.17 -11.59 23.00
C PHE A 207 -16.98 -10.07 22.85
N THR A 208 -16.52 -9.37 23.88
CA THR A 208 -16.10 -7.96 23.78
C THR A 208 -14.95 -7.81 22.78
N GLU A 209 -13.93 -8.66 22.87
CA GLU A 209 -12.79 -8.62 21.96
C GLU A 209 -13.18 -8.96 20.52
N ILE A 210 -14.01 -9.99 20.33
CA ILE A 210 -14.55 -10.38 19.03
C ILE A 210 -15.34 -9.24 18.40
N TYR A 211 -16.22 -8.59 19.17
CA TYR A 211 -17.01 -7.45 18.70
C TYR A 211 -16.11 -6.29 18.27
N PHE A 212 -15.07 -6.02 19.06
CA PHE A 212 -14.09 -4.98 18.77
C PHE A 212 -13.36 -5.26 17.46
N PHE A 213 -12.75 -6.45 17.30
CA PHE A 213 -12.07 -6.82 16.05
C PHE A 213 -13.01 -6.79 14.85
N ASN A 214 -14.23 -7.33 14.96
CA ASN A 214 -15.21 -7.26 13.88
C ASN A 214 -15.55 -5.81 13.49
N SER A 215 -15.57 -4.88 14.45
CA SER A 215 -15.82 -3.47 14.18
C SER A 215 -14.63 -2.79 13.49
N VAL A 216 -13.41 -3.05 13.95
CA VAL A 216 -12.17 -2.54 13.31
C VAL A 216 -12.05 -3.06 11.88
N ILE A 217 -12.32 -4.35 11.65
CA ILE A 217 -12.31 -4.97 10.31
C ILE A 217 -13.32 -4.30 9.37
N LEU A 218 -14.54 -3.98 9.85
CA LEU A 218 -15.53 -3.27 9.04
C LEU A 218 -15.09 -1.84 8.68
N ASN A 219 -14.47 -1.14 9.62
CA ASN A 219 -13.96 0.21 9.37
C ASN A 219 -12.82 0.18 8.35
N GLU A 220 -11.92 -0.82 8.41
CA GLU A 220 -10.85 -1.00 7.44
C GLU A 220 -11.39 -1.37 6.04
N ILE A 221 -12.39 -2.24 5.95
CA ILE A 221 -13.08 -2.55 4.69
C ILE A 221 -13.67 -1.29 4.04
N LYS A 222 -14.24 -0.40 4.86
CA LYS A 222 -14.80 0.87 4.38
C LYS A 222 -13.71 1.81 3.86
N ARG A 223 -12.58 1.89 4.57
CA ARG A 223 -11.40 2.65 4.11
C ARG A 223 -10.88 2.11 2.78
N ILE A 224 -10.76 0.80 2.64
CA ILE A 224 -10.42 0.13 1.37
C ILE A 224 -11.41 0.51 0.25
N SER A 225 -12.71 0.57 0.55
CA SER A 225 -13.72 1.03 -0.42
C SER A 225 -13.47 2.47 -0.88
N ASP A 226 -13.11 3.38 0.04
CA ASP A 226 -12.77 4.77 -0.29
C ASP A 226 -11.51 4.86 -1.19
N PHE A 227 -10.48 4.03 -0.93
CA PHE A 227 -9.32 3.89 -1.83
C PHE A 227 -9.73 3.42 -3.23
N MET A 228 -10.67 2.47 -3.32
CA MET A 228 -11.16 1.95 -4.59
C MET A 228 -11.97 2.99 -5.38
N ILE A 229 -12.74 3.85 -4.70
CA ILE A 229 -13.43 4.97 -5.34
C ILE A 229 -12.40 5.94 -5.95
N ASN A 230 -11.34 6.28 -5.21
CA ASN A 230 -10.26 7.14 -5.71
C ASN A 230 -9.52 6.50 -6.88
N LEU A 231 -9.24 5.20 -6.79
CA LEU A 231 -8.62 4.41 -7.86
C LEU A 231 -9.46 4.47 -9.14
N SER A 232 -10.76 4.18 -9.04
CA SER A 232 -11.69 4.25 -10.18
C SER A 232 -11.72 5.65 -10.78
N HIS A 233 -11.77 6.68 -9.94
CA HIS A 233 -11.76 8.07 -10.39
C HIS A 233 -10.49 8.43 -11.17
N PHE A 234 -9.31 8.02 -10.71
CA PHE A 234 -8.07 8.28 -11.44
C PHE A 234 -8.01 7.52 -12.77
N ILE A 235 -8.52 6.30 -12.82
CA ILE A 235 -8.57 5.50 -14.06
C ILE A 235 -9.53 6.15 -15.07
N GLU A 236 -10.71 6.56 -14.63
CA GLU A 236 -11.70 7.25 -15.48
C GLU A 236 -11.18 8.57 -16.07
N ASN A 237 -10.27 9.24 -15.36
CA ASN A 237 -9.64 10.49 -15.81
C ASN A 237 -8.27 10.27 -16.48
N GLU A 238 -7.93 9.03 -16.85
CA GLU A 238 -6.66 8.66 -17.52
C GLU A 238 -5.39 9.05 -16.73
N ALA A 239 -5.51 9.27 -15.41
CA ALA A 239 -4.40 9.61 -14.51
C ALA A 239 -3.69 8.33 -14.01
N ILE A 240 -3.15 7.54 -14.95
CA ILE A 240 -2.67 6.16 -14.71
C ILE A 240 -1.59 6.08 -13.63
N SER A 241 -0.63 7.00 -13.59
CA SER A 241 0.43 7.01 -12.57
C SER A 241 -0.14 7.22 -11.16
N ASN A 242 -1.10 8.15 -11.00
CA ASN A 242 -1.80 8.34 -9.73
C ASN A 242 -2.63 7.12 -9.35
N ALA A 243 -3.32 6.50 -10.33
CA ALA A 243 -4.06 5.27 -10.10
C ALA A 243 -3.16 4.14 -9.61
N TYR A 244 -1.98 3.99 -10.22
CA TYR A 244 -1.00 2.97 -9.80
C TYR A 244 -0.47 3.24 -8.39
N SER A 245 -0.15 4.49 -8.05
CA SER A 245 0.24 4.87 -6.68
C SER A 245 -0.84 4.56 -5.65
N VAL A 246 -2.11 4.87 -5.94
CA VAL A 246 -3.25 4.51 -5.08
C VAL A 246 -3.39 2.99 -4.95
N ALA A 247 -3.12 2.24 -6.01
CA ALA A 247 -3.14 0.78 -5.95
C ALA A 247 -2.02 0.23 -5.04
N ILE A 248 -0.82 0.81 -5.06
CA ILE A 248 0.25 0.44 -4.12
C ILE A 248 -0.20 0.67 -2.68
N ASP A 249 -0.76 1.84 -2.36
CA ASP A 249 -1.27 2.15 -1.02
C ASP A 249 -2.39 1.18 -0.60
N LEU A 250 -3.29 0.86 -1.53
CA LEU A 250 -4.37 -0.11 -1.30
C LEU A 250 -3.85 -1.50 -0.92
N ARG A 251 -2.67 -1.90 -1.43
CA ARG A 251 -2.02 -3.17 -1.03
C ARG A 251 -1.71 -3.19 0.47
N GLU A 252 -1.23 -2.09 1.02
CA GLU A 252 -0.89 -1.99 2.45
C GLU A 252 -2.15 -2.04 3.32
N GLU A 253 -3.25 -1.43 2.89
CA GLU A 253 -4.54 -1.52 3.59
C GLU A 253 -5.09 -2.95 3.55
N ILE A 254 -4.99 -3.66 2.42
CA ILE A 254 -5.35 -5.08 2.33
C ILE A 254 -4.46 -5.97 3.23
N ARG A 255 -3.18 -5.63 3.40
CA ARG A 255 -2.29 -6.31 4.36
C ARG A 255 -2.71 -6.07 5.79
N LEU A 256 -3.09 -4.84 6.14
CA LEU A 256 -3.61 -4.53 7.46
C LEU A 256 -4.90 -5.31 7.74
N LEU A 257 -5.85 -5.30 6.79
CA LEU A 257 -7.08 -6.09 6.87
C LEU A 257 -6.80 -7.58 7.08
N THR A 258 -5.82 -8.12 6.35
CA THR A 258 -5.37 -9.51 6.51
C THR A 258 -4.90 -9.77 7.94
N SER A 259 -4.07 -8.87 8.50
CA SER A 259 -3.59 -8.99 9.88
C SER A 259 -4.74 -9.03 10.88
N PHE A 260 -5.70 -8.12 10.77
CA PHE A 260 -6.86 -8.09 11.67
C PHE A 260 -7.69 -9.37 11.60
N ILE A 261 -7.89 -9.92 10.40
CA ILE A 261 -8.63 -11.18 10.21
C ILE A 261 -7.87 -12.36 10.85
N TYR A 262 -6.55 -12.45 10.68
CA TYR A 262 -5.74 -13.50 11.32
C TYR A 262 -5.75 -13.39 12.85
N GLN A 263 -5.65 -12.17 13.38
CA GLN A 263 -5.75 -11.94 14.82
C GLN A 263 -7.12 -12.39 15.35
N ARG A 264 -8.19 -11.96 14.68
CA ARG A 264 -9.57 -12.36 14.99
C ARG A 264 -9.78 -13.86 14.94
N GLU A 265 -9.21 -14.55 13.96
CA GLU A 265 -9.34 -16.01 13.81
C GLU A 265 -8.69 -16.79 14.94
N SER A 266 -7.56 -16.30 15.44
CA SER A 266 -6.83 -16.96 16.53
C SER A 266 -7.41 -16.73 17.93
N LEU A 267 -8.45 -15.89 18.06
CA LEU A 267 -9.10 -15.63 19.35
C LEU A 267 -9.82 -16.87 19.88
N ASN A 268 -9.55 -17.20 21.14
CA ASN A 268 -10.31 -18.20 21.88
C ASN A 268 -10.27 -17.90 23.39
N VAL A 269 -11.00 -18.68 24.18
CA VAL A 269 -11.13 -18.49 25.65
C VAL A 269 -9.79 -18.45 26.40
N ASN A 270 -8.73 -19.04 25.84
CA ASN A 270 -7.39 -19.06 26.45
C ASN A 270 -6.36 -18.19 25.71
N SER A 271 -6.76 -17.53 24.62
CA SER A 271 -5.86 -16.77 23.74
C SER A 271 -6.54 -15.49 23.31
N HIS A 272 -6.38 -14.46 24.14
CA HIS A 272 -6.72 -13.08 23.83
C HIS A 272 -5.54 -12.40 23.12
N LYS A 273 -5.81 -11.41 22.27
CA LYS A 273 -4.77 -10.55 21.66
C LYS A 273 -4.55 -9.29 22.47
N LEU A 274 -5.61 -8.75 23.04
CA LEU A 274 -5.54 -7.58 23.88
C LEU A 274 -5.22 -7.96 25.34
N PRO A 275 -4.36 -7.18 26.01
CA PRO A 275 -4.19 -7.25 27.46
C PRO A 275 -5.53 -7.15 28.20
N THR A 276 -5.61 -7.78 29.38
CA THR A 276 -6.84 -7.76 30.18
C THR A 276 -7.28 -6.35 30.58
N GLU A 277 -6.36 -5.41 30.72
CA GLU A 277 -6.70 -4.01 31.04
C GLU A 277 -7.41 -3.33 29.86
N ASP A 278 -6.91 -3.50 28.64
CA ASP A 278 -7.53 -2.97 27.42
C ASP A 278 -8.93 -3.56 27.22
N LEU A 279 -9.11 -4.86 27.46
CA LEU A 279 -10.44 -5.50 27.40
C LEU A 279 -11.42 -4.90 28.42
N LYS A 280 -10.95 -4.56 29.63
CA LYS A 280 -11.77 -3.87 30.63
C LYS A 280 -12.10 -2.44 30.19
N GLN A 281 -11.18 -1.73 29.55
CA GLN A 281 -11.44 -0.39 29.00
C GLN A 281 -12.46 -0.43 27.87
N LEU A 282 -12.31 -1.38 26.93
CA LEU A 282 -13.27 -1.64 25.86
C LEU A 282 -14.67 -1.94 26.40
N SER A 283 -14.78 -2.79 27.44
CA SER A 283 -16.06 -3.09 28.08
C SER A 283 -16.75 -1.88 28.72
N LYS A 284 -16.00 -0.79 28.95
CA LYS A 284 -16.49 0.50 29.45
C LYS A 284 -16.60 1.57 28.36
N ASN A 285 -16.52 1.18 27.08
CA ASN A 285 -16.53 2.10 25.94
C ASN A 285 -15.42 3.16 25.99
N LYS A 286 -14.26 2.82 26.55
CA LYS A 286 -13.07 3.67 26.52
C LYS A 286 -12.11 3.12 25.48
N PHE A 287 -11.96 3.87 24.39
CA PHE A 287 -11.08 3.54 23.28
C PHE A 287 -9.91 4.54 23.28
N SER A 288 -8.70 4.05 23.07
CA SER A 288 -7.50 4.85 22.88
C SER A 288 -6.71 4.31 21.68
N VAL A 289 -5.87 5.17 21.10
CA VAL A 289 -4.95 4.78 20.03
C VAL A 289 -3.99 3.67 20.50
N GLU A 290 -3.63 3.66 21.79
CA GLU A 290 -2.78 2.62 22.39
C GLU A 290 -3.38 1.21 22.26
N ILE A 291 -4.71 1.07 22.28
CA ILE A 291 -5.39 -0.23 22.04
C ILE A 291 -5.22 -0.65 20.57
N LEU A 292 -5.20 0.30 19.64
CA LEU A 292 -4.91 0.02 18.24
C LEU A 292 -3.45 -0.33 18.01
N ASP A 293 -2.51 0.33 18.67
CA ASP A 293 -1.08 0.03 18.52
C ASP A 293 -0.80 -1.44 18.84
N ASN A 294 -1.45 -1.98 19.88
CA ASN A 294 -1.36 -3.39 20.26
C ASN A 294 -1.86 -4.39 19.19
N ILE A 295 -2.64 -3.94 18.20
CA ILE A 295 -3.15 -4.77 17.10
C ILE A 295 -2.58 -4.41 15.72
N ILE A 296 -2.10 -3.17 15.52
CA ILE A 296 -1.50 -2.72 14.25
C ILE A 296 -0.02 -3.10 14.20
N GLU A 297 0.72 -2.75 15.26
CA GLU A 297 2.14 -3.04 15.39
C GLU A 297 2.32 -4.12 16.44
N ILE A 298 2.43 -5.39 16.03
CA ILE A 298 2.89 -6.40 16.98
C ILE A 298 4.39 -6.13 17.19
N PRO A 299 4.83 -5.63 18.36
CA PRO A 299 6.22 -5.29 18.55
C PRO A 299 7.03 -6.59 18.58
N MET A 300 7.65 -6.93 17.45
CA MET A 300 8.65 -7.98 17.37
C MET A 300 10.03 -7.38 17.59
N ASP A 301 10.79 -7.97 18.50
CA ASP A 301 12.21 -7.67 18.61
C ASP A 301 12.92 -8.05 17.28
N ASP A 302 14.04 -7.40 17.00
CA ASP A 302 14.74 -7.61 15.73
C ASP A 302 15.18 -9.07 15.51
N PRO A 303 15.69 -9.80 16.53
CA PRO A 303 16.00 -11.23 16.39
C PRO A 303 14.80 -12.11 16.01
N GLN A 304 13.64 -11.92 16.65
CA GLN A 304 12.41 -12.66 16.32
C GLN A 304 11.92 -12.30 14.93
N ARG A 305 12.03 -11.03 14.51
CA ARG A 305 11.68 -10.60 13.16
C ARG A 305 12.56 -11.27 12.12
N MET A 306 13.88 -11.27 12.32
CA MET A 306 14.84 -11.93 11.41
C MET A 306 14.57 -13.43 11.30
N LYS A 307 14.30 -14.09 12.44
CA LYS A 307 13.89 -15.50 12.45
C LYS A 307 12.55 -15.73 11.74
N GLY A 308 11.58 -14.82 11.90
CA GLY A 308 10.29 -14.91 11.21
C GLY A 308 10.43 -14.80 9.69
N ILE A 309 11.35 -13.95 9.21
CA ILE A 309 11.70 -13.87 7.78
C ILE A 309 12.36 -15.18 7.33
N GLU A 310 13.30 -15.71 8.11
CA GLU A 310 13.98 -16.98 7.84
C GLU A 310 12.98 -18.15 7.74
N ASP A 311 12.10 -18.28 8.73
CA ASP A 311 11.06 -19.30 8.77
C ASP A 311 10.11 -19.19 7.56
N ALA A 312 9.78 -17.99 7.10
CA ALA A 312 8.96 -17.77 5.90
C ALA A 312 9.67 -18.23 4.61
N VAL A 313 10.96 -17.90 4.45
CA VAL A 313 11.75 -18.36 3.29
C VAL A 313 11.89 -19.88 3.29
N LEU A 314 12.16 -20.48 4.45
CA LEU A 314 12.26 -21.93 4.61
C LEU A 314 10.92 -22.64 4.37
N GLU A 315 9.79 -22.02 4.75
CA GLU A 315 8.44 -22.52 4.44
C GLU A 315 8.25 -22.61 2.92
N PHE A 316 8.67 -21.59 2.16
CA PHE A 316 8.58 -21.58 0.70
C PHE A 316 9.46 -22.66 0.06
N LEU A 317 10.70 -22.79 0.52
CA LEU A 317 11.62 -23.83 0.07
C LEU A 317 11.08 -25.24 0.36
N ALA A 318 10.48 -25.45 1.53
CA ALA A 318 9.90 -26.73 1.92
C ALA A 318 8.73 -27.12 1.01
N SER A 319 7.86 -26.19 0.63
CA SER A 319 6.77 -26.45 -0.33
C SER A 319 7.31 -26.76 -1.74
N LEU A 320 8.30 -26.02 -2.22
CA LEU A 320 8.97 -26.34 -3.50
C LEU A 320 9.58 -27.75 -3.50
N ASN A 321 10.20 -28.16 -2.40
CA ASN A 321 10.79 -29.50 -2.24
C ASN A 321 9.76 -30.62 -2.22
N LYS A 322 8.50 -30.33 -1.88
CA LYS A 322 7.37 -31.27 -2.02
C LYS A 322 6.74 -31.27 -3.41
N GLY A 323 7.21 -30.41 -4.33
CA GLY A 323 6.59 -30.21 -5.64
C GLY A 323 5.29 -29.40 -5.57
N GLU A 324 5.03 -28.72 -4.46
CA GLU A 324 3.87 -27.84 -4.31
C GLU A 324 4.19 -26.49 -4.96
N LYS A 325 3.38 -26.09 -5.94
CA LYS A 325 3.49 -24.76 -6.57
C LYS A 325 2.75 -23.67 -5.81
N LEU A 326 1.87 -24.05 -4.89
CA LEU A 326 1.05 -23.16 -4.09
C LEU A 326 1.25 -23.51 -2.62
N LEU A 327 1.51 -22.50 -1.80
CA LEU A 327 1.46 -22.68 -0.35
C LEU A 327 0.01 -22.87 0.10
N LYS A 328 -0.15 -23.64 1.18
CA LYS A 328 -1.45 -23.89 1.79
C LYS A 328 -2.02 -22.57 2.32
N ASP A 329 -3.17 -22.15 1.80
CA ASP A 329 -3.85 -20.89 2.14
C ASP A 329 -3.26 -19.61 1.48
N HIS A 330 -2.62 -19.74 0.31
CA HIS A 330 -2.01 -18.61 -0.42
C HIS A 330 -2.64 -18.36 -1.80
N SER A 331 -2.45 -17.15 -2.35
CA SER A 331 -2.95 -16.75 -3.68
C SER A 331 -1.90 -16.73 -4.80
N HIS A 332 -0.62 -16.88 -4.44
CA HIS A 332 0.53 -16.79 -5.35
C HIS A 332 1.23 -18.14 -5.55
N GLU A 333 1.69 -18.37 -6.78
CA GLU A 333 2.57 -19.49 -7.10
C GLU A 333 4.00 -19.20 -6.66
N ILE A 334 4.68 -20.21 -6.10
CA ILE A 334 6.12 -20.14 -5.80
C ILE A 334 6.89 -20.69 -6.99
N SER A 335 7.94 -19.98 -7.38
CA SER A 335 8.90 -20.39 -8.41
C SER A 335 10.26 -20.70 -7.81
N GLU A 336 11.09 -21.44 -8.54
CA GLU A 336 12.41 -21.87 -8.08
C GLU A 336 13.41 -20.71 -7.96
N ASN A 337 13.21 -19.66 -8.75
CA ASN A 337 13.90 -18.39 -8.66
C ASN A 337 12.85 -17.27 -8.60
N ILE A 338 13.17 -16.20 -7.91
CA ILE A 338 12.23 -15.08 -7.73
C ILE A 338 13.01 -13.76 -7.63
N PRO A 339 12.60 -12.69 -8.33
CA PRO A 339 13.14 -11.36 -8.09
C PRO A 339 13.04 -10.99 -6.61
N LEU A 340 14.09 -10.42 -6.03
CA LEU A 340 14.16 -10.09 -4.60
C LEU A 340 12.98 -9.25 -4.14
N TYR A 341 12.61 -8.24 -4.94
CA TYR A 341 11.45 -7.39 -4.65
C TYR A 341 10.13 -8.18 -4.70
N ALA A 342 9.97 -9.09 -5.65
CA ALA A 342 8.79 -9.94 -5.72
C ALA A 342 8.68 -10.87 -4.48
N LEU A 343 9.80 -11.44 -4.03
CA LEU A 343 9.84 -12.24 -2.80
C LEU A 343 9.53 -11.40 -1.56
N TYR A 344 10.12 -10.21 -1.46
CA TYR A 344 9.84 -9.26 -0.39
C TYR A 344 8.34 -8.98 -0.27
N GLN A 345 7.72 -8.61 -1.38
CA GLN A 345 6.29 -8.32 -1.44
C GLN A 345 5.43 -9.56 -1.13
N LEU A 346 5.84 -10.75 -1.59
CA LEU A 346 5.16 -12.01 -1.29
C LEU A 346 5.19 -12.34 0.21
N ILE A 347 6.33 -12.19 0.88
CA ILE A 347 6.42 -12.44 2.32
C ILE A 347 5.53 -11.46 3.09
N LEU A 348 5.54 -10.17 2.73
CA LEU A 348 4.70 -9.17 3.38
C LEU A 348 3.19 -9.41 3.16
N ASP A 349 2.79 -9.86 1.98
CA ASP A 349 1.40 -10.19 1.70
C ASP A 349 0.90 -11.34 2.57
N GLU A 350 1.76 -12.33 2.81
CA GLU A 350 1.39 -13.58 3.48
C GLU A 350 1.62 -13.55 4.99
N LYS A 351 2.60 -12.77 5.44
CA LYS A 351 2.93 -12.57 6.86
C LYS A 351 2.99 -11.06 7.16
N PRO A 352 1.86 -10.33 7.08
CA PRO A 352 1.84 -8.87 7.23
C PRO A 352 2.37 -8.38 8.58
N ASN A 353 2.30 -9.23 9.62
CA ASN A 353 2.81 -8.91 10.96
C ASN A 353 4.35 -8.84 11.06
N LEU A 354 5.09 -9.34 10.07
CA LEU A 354 6.56 -9.35 10.14
C LEU A 354 7.20 -7.99 9.86
N ASN A 355 6.49 -7.05 9.20
CA ASN A 355 6.94 -5.72 8.75
C ASN A 355 8.46 -5.46 8.82
N PHE A 356 9.13 -5.51 7.67
CA PHE A 356 10.59 -5.43 7.54
C PHE A 356 10.99 -4.71 6.25
N THR A 357 12.27 -4.36 6.12
CA THR A 357 12.82 -3.73 4.89
C THR A 357 13.43 -4.77 3.98
N ILE A 358 13.53 -4.47 2.68
CA ILE A 358 14.19 -5.38 1.72
C ILE A 358 15.64 -5.72 2.11
N ASP A 359 16.37 -4.76 2.70
CA ASP A 359 17.73 -4.99 3.22
C ASP A 359 17.78 -6.08 4.30
N LYS A 360 16.76 -6.16 5.16
CA LYS A 360 16.68 -7.21 6.18
C LYS A 360 16.47 -8.57 5.53
N LEU A 361 15.63 -8.65 4.49
CA LEU A 361 15.46 -9.87 3.72
C LEU A 361 16.78 -10.30 3.07
N GLU A 362 17.49 -9.38 2.44
CA GLU A 362 18.78 -9.67 1.81
C GLU A 362 19.79 -10.24 2.82
N ARG A 363 19.86 -9.67 4.03
CA ARG A 363 20.71 -10.22 5.12
C ARG A 363 20.31 -11.64 5.52
N VAL A 364 19.02 -11.92 5.67
CA VAL A 364 18.52 -13.27 5.98
C VAL A 364 18.86 -14.26 4.87
N LEU A 365 18.65 -13.87 3.61
CA LEU A 365 18.96 -14.71 2.45
C LEU A 365 20.45 -15.02 2.34
N ASN A 366 21.33 -14.04 2.58
CA ASN A 366 22.77 -14.26 2.61
C ASN A 366 23.16 -15.21 3.76
N SER A 367 22.57 -15.04 4.95
CA SER A 367 22.80 -15.96 6.07
C SER A 367 22.31 -17.39 5.76
N LEU A 368 21.17 -17.54 5.07
CA LEU A 368 20.67 -18.85 4.64
C LEU A 368 21.59 -19.48 3.58
N ALA A 369 22.18 -18.67 2.70
CA ALA A 369 23.15 -19.12 1.70
C ALA A 369 24.47 -19.58 2.34
N ASP A 370 24.99 -18.81 3.30
CA ASP A 370 26.20 -19.16 4.07
C ASP A 370 26.03 -20.48 4.82
N ASN A 371 24.81 -20.76 5.31
CA ASN A 371 24.45 -22.00 5.98
C ASN A 371 24.10 -23.14 4.99
N GLY A 372 24.12 -22.90 3.68
CA GLY A 372 23.88 -23.89 2.63
C GLY A 372 22.41 -24.32 2.45
N TYR A 373 21.45 -23.55 2.96
CA TYR A 373 20.02 -23.83 2.76
C TYR A 373 19.53 -23.47 1.35
N ILE A 374 20.07 -22.38 0.79
CA ILE A 374 19.75 -21.91 -0.56
C ILE A 374 21.06 -21.55 -1.30
N PRO A 375 21.07 -21.58 -2.64
CA PRO A 375 22.21 -21.09 -3.42
C PRO A 375 22.57 -19.62 -3.16
N GLY A 376 21.58 -18.77 -2.86
CA GLY A 376 21.78 -17.36 -2.53
C GLY A 376 21.18 -16.39 -3.54
N ILE A 377 21.71 -15.16 -3.58
CA ILE A 377 21.23 -14.09 -4.47
C ILE A 377 22.19 -13.95 -5.64
N LYS A 378 21.66 -14.03 -6.85
CA LYS A 378 22.39 -13.75 -8.09
C LYS A 378 22.05 -12.36 -8.58
N ILE A 379 23.08 -11.55 -8.82
CA ILE A 379 22.94 -10.20 -9.37
C ILE A 379 23.18 -10.28 -10.87
N ILE A 380 22.19 -9.82 -11.64
CA ILE A 380 22.27 -9.69 -13.09
C ILE A 380 22.32 -8.19 -13.37
N GLN A 381 23.52 -7.71 -13.68
CA GLN A 381 23.79 -6.28 -13.79
C GLN A 381 23.87 -5.89 -15.27
N GLU A 382 23.20 -4.80 -15.63
CA GLU A 382 23.41 -4.13 -16.90
C GLU A 382 24.34 -2.92 -16.75
N ASP A 383 24.05 -2.04 -15.78
CA ASP A 383 24.90 -0.93 -15.36
C ASP A 383 24.72 -0.64 -13.85
N GLU A 384 25.24 0.49 -13.35
CA GLU A 384 25.13 0.84 -11.92
C GLU A 384 23.68 1.07 -11.47
N ASP A 385 22.80 1.55 -12.36
CA ASP A 385 21.43 1.95 -12.07
C ASP A 385 20.38 0.88 -12.49
N HIS A 386 20.77 -0.09 -13.33
CA HIS A 386 19.90 -1.14 -13.85
C HIS A 386 20.46 -2.52 -13.51
N TYR A 387 20.01 -3.08 -12.39
CA TYR A 387 20.33 -4.45 -11.99
C TYR A 387 19.09 -5.20 -11.51
N LEU A 388 19.14 -6.53 -11.62
CA LEU A 388 18.15 -7.44 -11.04
C LEU A 388 18.82 -8.34 -10.02
N LYS A 389 18.33 -8.30 -8.77
CA LYS A 389 18.65 -9.31 -7.75
C LYS A 389 17.65 -10.44 -7.85
N VAL A 390 18.11 -11.63 -8.19
CA VAL A 390 17.30 -12.85 -8.26
C VAL A 390 17.69 -13.75 -7.09
N VAL A 391 16.71 -14.09 -6.26
CA VAL A 391 16.87 -15.07 -5.18
C VAL A 391 16.72 -16.46 -5.78
N GLN A 392 17.76 -17.27 -5.63
CA GLN A 392 17.76 -18.66 -6.09
C GLN A 392 17.39 -19.56 -4.91
N LEU A 393 16.17 -20.09 -4.90
CA LEU A 393 15.76 -21.12 -3.93
C LEU A 393 16.27 -22.50 -4.37
N ARG A 394 16.47 -22.69 -5.68
CA ARG A 394 17.22 -23.81 -6.28
C ARG A 394 18.28 -23.32 -7.24
N ALA A 395 19.36 -24.09 -7.35
CA ALA A 395 20.49 -23.71 -8.18
C ALA A 395 20.09 -23.71 -9.65
N HIS A 396 20.36 -22.59 -10.34
CA HIS A 396 20.25 -22.47 -11.78
C HIS A 396 21.40 -21.64 -12.34
N ASP A 397 22.16 -22.23 -13.26
CA ASP A 397 23.23 -21.55 -13.96
C ASP A 397 22.67 -20.77 -15.13
N ILE A 398 22.39 -19.48 -14.89
CA ILE A 398 21.99 -18.53 -15.95
C ILE A 398 23.10 -18.47 -17.02
N SER A 399 22.76 -18.90 -18.22
CA SER A 399 23.60 -18.84 -19.42
C SER A 399 23.81 -17.41 -19.93
N GLU A 400 24.83 -17.21 -20.77
CA GLU A 400 25.09 -15.90 -21.38
C GLU A 400 23.92 -15.39 -22.22
N ASP A 401 23.26 -16.30 -22.96
CA ASP A 401 22.07 -15.98 -23.76
C ASP A 401 20.88 -15.56 -22.87
N GLU A 402 20.64 -16.25 -21.76
CA GLU A 402 19.62 -15.87 -20.77
C GLU A 402 19.95 -14.51 -20.13
N SER A 403 21.21 -14.30 -19.73
CA SER A 403 21.66 -13.04 -19.14
C SER A 403 21.44 -11.86 -20.09
N ASN A 404 21.83 -12.02 -21.36
CA ASN A 404 21.63 -10.99 -22.38
C ASN A 404 20.14 -10.67 -22.57
N LEU A 405 19.27 -11.69 -22.60
CA LEU A 405 17.83 -11.46 -22.72
C LEU A 405 17.27 -10.74 -21.49
N ILE A 406 17.72 -11.10 -20.28
CA ILE A 406 17.29 -10.43 -19.04
C ILE A 406 17.71 -8.96 -19.05
N SER A 407 18.93 -8.63 -19.51
CA SER A 407 19.36 -7.24 -19.66
C SER A 407 18.45 -6.44 -20.59
N PHE A 408 18.04 -7.00 -21.74
CA PHE A 408 17.04 -6.33 -22.60
C PHE A 408 15.68 -6.21 -21.93
N ALA A 409 15.26 -7.22 -21.17
CA ALA A 409 14.00 -7.20 -20.44
C ALA A 409 13.98 -6.10 -19.36
N LEU A 410 15.10 -5.84 -18.69
CA LEU A 410 15.22 -4.77 -17.70
C LEU A 410 15.01 -3.38 -18.33
N LYS A 411 15.57 -3.13 -19.52
CA LYS A 411 15.35 -1.88 -20.26
C LYS A 411 13.90 -1.67 -20.64
N LEU A 412 13.27 -2.74 -21.12
CA LEU A 412 11.93 -2.65 -21.69
C LEU A 412 10.86 -2.65 -20.58
N GLN A 413 11.17 -3.20 -19.41
CA GLN A 413 10.28 -3.44 -18.24
C GLN A 413 9.08 -4.36 -18.54
N LYS A 414 8.40 -4.14 -19.67
CA LYS A 414 7.35 -4.98 -20.28
C LYS A 414 7.59 -5.05 -21.79
N PHE A 415 7.41 -6.22 -22.39
CA PHE A 415 7.76 -6.43 -23.80
C PHE A 415 6.99 -7.60 -24.43
N THR A 416 6.95 -7.60 -25.75
CA THR A 416 6.45 -8.70 -26.59
C THR A 416 7.62 -9.52 -27.15
N LEU A 417 7.29 -10.66 -27.75
CA LEU A 417 8.26 -11.47 -28.49
C LEU A 417 8.89 -10.67 -29.65
N ALA A 418 8.12 -9.80 -30.30
CA ALA A 418 8.60 -8.98 -31.42
C ALA A 418 9.64 -7.94 -30.95
N ASP A 419 9.41 -7.32 -29.78
CA ASP A 419 10.37 -6.37 -29.18
C ASP A 419 11.71 -7.06 -28.91
N MET A 420 11.68 -8.29 -28.39
CA MET A 420 12.88 -9.08 -28.14
C MET A 420 13.59 -9.51 -29.42
N ILE A 421 12.86 -9.88 -30.47
CA ILE A 421 13.44 -10.16 -31.79
C ILE A 421 14.14 -8.90 -32.33
N GLY A 422 13.48 -7.74 -32.22
CA GLY A 422 14.04 -6.47 -32.66
C GLY A 422 15.30 -6.06 -31.89
N ALA A 423 15.31 -6.26 -30.57
CA ALA A 423 16.44 -5.90 -29.72
C ALA A 423 17.65 -6.84 -29.86
N THR A 424 17.42 -8.14 -30.02
CA THR A 424 18.49 -9.16 -30.03
C THR A 424 18.94 -9.58 -31.43
N GLY A 425 18.07 -9.45 -32.44
CA GLY A 425 18.28 -10.03 -33.77
C GLY A 425 18.25 -11.56 -33.81
N TRP A 426 17.82 -12.23 -32.74
CA TRP A 426 17.79 -13.69 -32.66
C TRP A 426 16.55 -14.29 -33.34
N THR A 427 16.63 -15.59 -33.62
CA THR A 427 15.48 -16.31 -34.18
C THR A 427 14.36 -16.44 -33.14
N MET A 428 13.11 -16.40 -33.61
CA MET A 428 11.92 -16.58 -32.78
C MET A 428 12.01 -17.84 -31.91
N ALA A 429 12.43 -18.97 -32.49
CA ALA A 429 12.56 -20.23 -31.78
C ALA A 429 13.57 -20.18 -30.61
N LYS A 430 14.69 -19.46 -30.80
CA LYS A 430 15.69 -19.27 -29.74
C LYS A 430 15.10 -18.44 -28.60
N ILE A 431 14.48 -17.30 -28.92
CA ILE A 431 13.92 -16.39 -27.92
C ILE A 431 12.78 -17.06 -27.16
N THR A 432 11.83 -17.72 -27.85
CA THR A 432 10.72 -18.42 -27.20
C THR A 432 11.21 -19.49 -26.24
N LYS A 433 12.25 -20.25 -26.61
CA LYS A 433 12.85 -21.25 -25.71
C LYS A 433 13.38 -20.60 -24.43
N ILE A 434 14.16 -19.52 -24.56
CA ILE A 434 14.74 -18.81 -23.41
C ILE A 434 13.64 -18.17 -22.56
N LEU A 435 12.65 -17.52 -23.17
CA LEU A 435 11.53 -16.91 -22.45
C LEU A 435 10.73 -17.94 -21.65
N ASN A 436 10.46 -19.11 -22.24
CA ASN A 436 9.77 -20.18 -21.53
C ASN A 436 10.59 -20.66 -20.33
N THR A 437 11.89 -20.89 -20.50
CA THR A 437 12.78 -21.28 -19.40
C THR A 437 12.80 -20.22 -18.30
N LEU A 438 12.99 -18.94 -18.62
CA LEU A 438 13.00 -17.87 -17.62
C LEU A 438 11.65 -17.67 -16.93
N THR A 439 10.54 -17.94 -17.62
CA THR A 439 9.18 -17.89 -17.06
C THR A 439 8.96 -19.06 -16.09
N GLU A 440 9.34 -20.27 -16.48
CA GLU A 440 9.25 -21.48 -15.64
C GLU A 440 10.10 -21.34 -14.37
N LEU A 441 11.27 -20.73 -14.50
CA LEU A 441 12.16 -20.44 -13.37
C LEU A 441 11.62 -19.32 -12.46
N GLY A 442 10.68 -18.49 -12.92
CA GLY A 442 10.09 -17.37 -12.17
C GLY A 442 10.88 -16.06 -12.23
N ILE A 443 11.87 -15.95 -13.12
CA ILE A 443 12.69 -14.73 -13.28
C ILE A 443 11.91 -13.64 -14.01
N ILE A 444 11.18 -14.03 -15.06
CA ILE A 444 10.27 -13.16 -15.80
C ILE A 444 8.84 -13.68 -15.65
N LYS A 445 7.87 -12.78 -15.70
CA LYS A 445 6.46 -13.16 -15.71
C LYS A 445 5.89 -13.08 -17.11
N TYR A 446 4.88 -13.89 -17.35
CA TYR A 446 4.13 -13.96 -18.60
C TYR A 446 2.68 -13.52 -18.36
N SER A 447 2.17 -12.66 -19.24
CA SER A 447 0.77 -12.29 -19.31
C SER A 447 0.25 -12.54 -20.72
N LYS A 448 -1.00 -13.00 -20.81
CA LYS A 448 -1.72 -13.14 -22.07
C LYS A 448 -3.09 -12.50 -21.95
N SER A 449 -3.32 -11.45 -22.71
CA SER A 449 -4.63 -10.81 -22.80
C SER A 449 -5.15 -10.83 -24.24
N PHE A 450 -6.48 -10.76 -24.40
CA PHE A 450 -7.09 -10.67 -25.72
C PHE A 450 -6.71 -9.37 -26.44
N LEU A 451 -6.49 -8.29 -25.68
CA LEU A 451 -6.25 -6.94 -26.20
C LEU A 451 -4.79 -6.68 -26.56
N HIS A 452 -3.85 -7.24 -25.78
CA HIS A 452 -2.42 -6.95 -25.89
C HIS A 452 -1.59 -8.16 -26.31
N GLY A 453 -2.21 -9.32 -26.48
CA GLY A 453 -1.53 -10.53 -26.91
C GLY A 453 -0.64 -11.09 -25.82
N GLU A 454 0.49 -11.68 -26.23
CA GLU A 454 1.46 -12.31 -25.34
C GLU A 454 2.55 -11.32 -24.95
N GLN A 455 2.74 -11.15 -23.64
CA GLN A 455 3.67 -10.19 -23.07
C GLN A 455 4.46 -10.80 -21.92
N TRP A 456 5.66 -10.29 -21.72
CA TRP A 456 6.53 -10.62 -20.61
C TRP A 456 6.96 -9.37 -19.88
N TYR A 457 7.27 -9.49 -18.59
CA TYR A 457 7.70 -8.35 -17.76
C TYR A 457 8.50 -8.82 -16.53
N ILE A 458 9.21 -7.88 -15.90
CA ILE A 458 9.98 -8.10 -14.67
C ILE A 458 9.39 -7.27 -13.53
N VAL A 459 9.26 -7.90 -12.36
CA VAL A 459 8.87 -7.20 -11.12
C VAL A 459 10.15 -6.80 -10.37
N SER A 460 10.54 -5.52 -10.47
CA SER A 460 11.71 -4.93 -9.82
C SER A 460 11.33 -3.66 -9.04
N GLU A 461 12.26 -3.14 -8.23
CA GLU A 461 12.07 -1.91 -7.46
C GLU A 461 11.97 -0.64 -8.32
N HIS A 462 12.48 -0.66 -9.55
CA HIS A 462 12.59 0.51 -10.44
C HIS A 462 11.39 0.72 -11.38
N ASN A 463 10.23 0.13 -11.06
CA ASN A 463 9.02 0.27 -11.86
C ASN A 463 8.19 1.47 -11.39
N ASP A 464 8.72 2.69 -11.58
CA ASP A 464 8.00 3.97 -11.42
C ASP A 464 7.47 4.51 -12.76
#